data_AF-A0A2H0RIT4-F1
#
_entry.id   AF-A0A2H0RIT4-F1
#
_cell.length_a   1.000
_cell.length_b   1.000
_cell.length_c   1.000
_cell.angle_alpha   90.00
_cell.angle_beta   90.00
_cell.angle_gamma   90.00
#
_symmetry.space_group_name_H-M   'P 1'
#
loop_
_entity.id
_entity.type
_entity.pdbx_description
1 polymer ?
#
loop_
_entity_poly.entity_id
_entity_poly.type
_entity_poly.pdbx_seq_one_letter_code
_entity_poly.pdbx_strand_id
1 'polypeptide(L)'
;MSLKTIYQLKITLNDSEPKIWRRILVPSDYTFFQLHVAIQSAMGWTDSHLHAFYINTPKEKPIRIEFITSETMLYGDEDPLDETEVEISQFLNKKVKQLQYCYDFGDNWAHAVLFEKELEAQAGQEYPQCITGANACPPEDCGGVGGYVRLLETVKDPANPEQVDTLEWLGITHPEELESTYFNPKDVDFEDPSERLKEYKAQFEPGSTSQPAGSSQNQLTQKDQVVDTGMIWEIGLSKKPLAQPLPSGEYPYFVTIVHRDSFFILGGGFIEKGNLAGVQGLLEEALNKGPMIRPEKIITSSQEILDILTKFAEKEGFKIEKGKLKAAPQIIKEMKQFFR
;
A
#
# COMPACT_ATOMS: atom_id res chain seq x y z
N MET A 1 -4.67 -1.79 -36.90
CA MET A 1 -5.01 -1.49 -35.50
C MET A 1 -4.30 -0.18 -35.18
N SER A 2 -5.00 0.88 -34.74
CA SER A 2 -4.28 2.05 -34.24
C SER A 2 -3.59 1.66 -32.95
N LEU A 3 -2.38 2.16 -32.74
CA LEU A 3 -1.67 1.96 -31.48
C LEU A 3 -2.48 2.63 -30.35
N LYS A 4 -2.47 2.03 -29.16
CA LYS A 4 -3.17 2.56 -28.00
C LYS A 4 -2.56 3.91 -27.62
N THR A 5 -3.40 4.90 -27.34
CA THR A 5 -2.93 6.21 -26.87
C THR A 5 -2.50 6.12 -25.40
N ILE A 6 -1.33 6.64 -25.09
CA ILE A 6 -0.74 6.68 -23.75
C ILE A 6 -0.60 8.13 -23.30
N TYR A 7 -1.06 8.43 -22.10
CA TYR A 7 -0.87 9.72 -21.45
C TYR A 7 0.37 9.68 -20.57
N GLN A 8 1.26 10.67 -20.77
CA GLN A 8 2.31 10.97 -19.81
C GLN A 8 1.79 11.96 -18.79
N LEU A 9 1.68 11.53 -17.54
CA LEU A 9 1.19 12.33 -16.43
C LEU A 9 2.32 12.59 -15.43
N LYS A 10 2.41 13.83 -14.95
CA LYS A 10 3.24 14.18 -13.80
C LYS A 10 2.35 14.36 -12.59
N ILE A 11 2.57 13.55 -11.56
CA ILE A 11 1.87 13.59 -10.28
C ILE A 11 2.82 14.25 -9.28
N THR A 12 2.41 15.36 -8.67
CA THR A 12 3.22 16.09 -7.70
C THR A 12 2.46 16.22 -6.40
N LEU A 13 3.06 15.82 -5.28
CA LEU A 13 2.49 16.06 -3.96
C LEU A 13 2.59 17.56 -3.67
N ASN A 14 1.45 18.20 -3.45
CA ASN A 14 1.37 19.63 -3.16
C ASN A 14 2.06 19.93 -1.84
N ASP A 15 2.55 21.17 -1.71
CA ASP A 15 3.18 21.71 -0.49
C ASP A 15 4.44 20.99 0.01
N SER A 16 4.89 19.93 -0.67
CA SER A 16 6.17 19.26 -0.39
C SER A 16 7.36 20.11 -0.85
N GLU A 17 8.39 20.17 0.00
CA GLU A 17 9.72 20.72 -0.30
C GLU A 17 10.80 19.86 0.40
N PRO A 18 11.74 19.21 -0.33
CA PRO A 18 11.85 19.17 -1.79
C PRO A 18 10.64 18.53 -2.46
N LYS A 19 10.37 18.90 -3.72
CA LYS A 19 9.20 18.39 -4.45
C LYS A 19 9.20 16.86 -4.54
N ILE A 20 8.16 16.23 -4.02
CA ILE A 20 7.88 14.80 -4.17
C ILE A 20 6.99 14.63 -5.40
N TRP A 21 7.46 13.88 -6.40
CA TRP A 21 6.70 13.70 -7.64
C TRP A 21 7.06 12.42 -8.38
N ARG A 22 6.12 11.97 -9.22
CA ARG A 22 6.22 10.81 -10.11
C ARG A 22 5.82 11.22 -11.52
N ARG A 23 6.43 10.60 -12.53
CA ARG A 23 5.96 10.68 -13.90
C ARG A 23 5.63 9.29 -14.38
N ILE A 24 4.36 9.09 -14.70
CA ILE A 24 3.81 7.82 -15.11
C ILE A 24 3.27 7.88 -16.54
N LEU A 25 3.28 6.73 -17.19
CA LEU A 25 2.66 6.48 -18.48
C LEU A 25 1.46 5.59 -18.23
N VAL A 26 0.27 6.07 -18.57
CA VAL A 26 -0.99 5.32 -18.40
C VAL A 26 -1.76 5.30 -19.71
N PRO A 27 -2.53 4.24 -20.01
CA PRO A 27 -3.48 4.26 -21.12
C PRO A 27 -4.45 5.44 -21.00
N SER A 28 -4.74 6.13 -22.11
CA SER A 28 -5.64 7.28 -22.07
C SER A 28 -7.09 6.91 -21.73
N ASP A 29 -7.49 5.69 -22.04
CA ASP A 29 -8.79 5.09 -21.74
C ASP A 29 -8.90 4.57 -20.31
N TYR A 30 -7.91 4.83 -19.45
CA TYR A 30 -8.04 4.53 -18.03
C TYR A 30 -9.23 5.26 -17.42
N THR A 31 -9.95 4.56 -16.56
CA THR A 31 -10.92 5.18 -15.66
C THR A 31 -10.20 5.94 -14.55
N PHE A 32 -10.91 6.81 -13.83
CA PHE A 32 -10.34 7.50 -12.68
C PHE A 32 -9.93 6.52 -11.56
N PHE A 33 -10.66 5.42 -11.38
CA PHE A 33 -10.27 4.33 -10.48
C PHE A 33 -8.92 3.72 -10.88
N GLN A 34 -8.74 3.39 -12.17
CA GLN A 34 -7.48 2.83 -12.67
C GLN A 34 -6.32 3.82 -12.52
N LEU A 35 -6.58 5.12 -12.71
CA LEU A 35 -5.60 6.16 -12.42
C LEU A 35 -5.26 6.23 -10.92
N HIS A 36 -6.24 6.11 -10.05
CA HIS A 36 -6.03 6.08 -8.60
C HIS A 36 -5.10 4.92 -8.18
N VAL A 37 -5.37 3.69 -8.63
CA VAL A 37 -4.52 2.51 -8.36
C VAL A 37 -3.08 2.75 -8.85
N ALA A 38 -2.94 3.36 -10.03
CA ALA A 38 -1.63 3.71 -10.56
C ALA A 38 -0.91 4.79 -9.73
N ILE A 39 -1.63 5.78 -9.19
CA ILE A 39 -1.05 6.80 -8.29
C ILE A 39 -0.59 6.14 -6.98
N GLN A 40 -1.43 5.31 -6.35
CA GLN A 40 -1.11 4.60 -5.11
C GLN A 40 0.17 3.77 -5.26
N SER A 41 0.24 2.95 -6.31
CA SER A 41 1.43 2.16 -6.65
C SER A 41 2.68 3.02 -6.85
N ALA A 42 2.56 4.14 -7.57
CA ALA A 42 3.69 5.03 -7.86
C ALA A 42 4.17 5.81 -6.62
N MET A 43 3.27 6.11 -5.69
CA MET A 43 3.60 6.75 -4.42
C MET A 43 4.10 5.75 -3.37
N GLY A 44 3.81 4.46 -3.53
CA GLY A 44 4.14 3.42 -2.55
C GLY A 44 3.22 3.48 -1.33
N TRP A 45 1.99 3.96 -1.53
CA TRP A 45 0.94 3.98 -0.52
C TRP A 45 0.06 2.74 -0.61
N THR A 46 -0.75 2.59 0.42
CA THR A 46 -1.43 1.34 0.74
C THR A 46 -2.90 1.35 0.42
N ASP A 47 -3.42 2.48 -0.07
CA ASP A 47 -4.83 2.64 -0.41
C ASP A 47 -5.76 2.34 0.79
N SER A 48 -5.32 2.76 1.98
CA SER A 48 -6.00 2.54 3.26
C SER A 48 -7.12 3.54 3.54
N HIS A 49 -7.16 4.65 2.79
CA HIS A 49 -8.05 5.78 3.05
C HIS A 49 -8.87 6.16 1.81
N LEU A 50 -9.96 6.91 2.05
CA LEU A 50 -10.78 7.46 0.97
C LEU A 50 -9.99 8.44 0.10
N HIS A 51 -10.44 8.58 -1.14
CA HIS A 51 -9.85 9.50 -2.11
C HIS A 51 -10.91 10.10 -3.03
N ALA A 52 -10.55 11.20 -3.68
CA ALA A 52 -11.37 11.82 -4.71
C ALA A 52 -10.51 12.63 -5.68
N PHE A 53 -11.01 12.78 -6.91
CA PHE A 53 -10.49 13.71 -7.89
C PHE A 53 -11.37 14.95 -7.98
N TYR A 54 -10.72 16.11 -8.11
CA TYR A 54 -11.39 17.40 -8.27
C TYR A 54 -10.93 18.07 -9.55
N ILE A 55 -11.90 18.48 -10.36
CA ILE A 55 -11.68 19.14 -11.64
C ILE A 55 -12.35 20.50 -11.61
N ASN A 56 -11.53 21.54 -11.68
CA ASN A 56 -12.00 22.91 -11.84
C ASN A 56 -11.88 23.32 -13.30
N THR A 57 -12.99 23.71 -13.93
CA THR A 57 -12.97 24.33 -15.25
C THR A 57 -13.39 25.80 -15.13
N PRO A 58 -12.93 26.70 -16.02
CA PRO A 58 -13.29 28.13 -15.91
C PRO A 58 -14.78 28.44 -16.12
N LYS A 59 -15.56 27.49 -16.68
CA LYS A 59 -16.93 27.73 -17.17
C LYS A 59 -17.99 26.79 -16.59
N GLU A 60 -17.58 25.67 -16.00
CA GLU A 60 -18.46 24.68 -15.39
C GLU A 60 -18.25 24.71 -13.87
N LYS A 61 -19.22 24.16 -13.12
CA LYS A 61 -19.04 23.95 -11.69
C LYS A 61 -17.87 22.99 -11.43
N PRO A 62 -17.24 23.05 -10.24
CA PRO A 62 -16.27 22.05 -9.82
C PRO A 62 -16.87 20.64 -9.91
N ILE A 63 -16.12 19.72 -10.49
CA ILE A 63 -16.54 18.31 -10.64
C ILE A 63 -15.76 17.48 -9.63
N ARG A 64 -16.47 16.69 -8.83
CA ARG A 64 -15.91 15.65 -7.95
C ARG A 64 -16.11 14.29 -8.60
N ILE A 65 -15.06 13.47 -8.62
CA ILE A 65 -15.07 12.10 -9.13
C ILE A 65 -14.49 11.20 -8.04
N GLU A 66 -15.24 10.19 -7.60
CA GLU A 66 -14.85 9.28 -6.52
C GLU A 66 -15.63 7.96 -6.64
N PHE A 67 -15.28 6.97 -5.83
CA PHE A 67 -16.01 5.72 -5.75
C PHE A 67 -17.44 5.94 -5.21
N ILE A 68 -18.45 5.44 -5.93
CA ILE A 68 -19.84 5.61 -5.49
C ILE A 68 -20.19 4.57 -4.42
N THR A 69 -20.59 5.07 -3.25
CA THR A 69 -21.10 4.27 -2.14
C THR A 69 -22.44 4.86 -1.69
N SER A 70 -23.17 4.13 -0.85
CA SER A 70 -24.39 4.69 -0.24
C SER A 70 -24.11 5.95 0.58
N GLU A 71 -22.89 6.12 1.10
CA GLU A 71 -22.51 7.29 1.90
C GLU A 71 -22.08 8.47 1.03
N THR A 72 -21.33 8.25 -0.06
CA THR A 72 -20.90 9.36 -0.94
C THR A 72 -22.08 10.06 -1.62
N MET A 73 -23.18 9.33 -1.82
CA MET A 73 -24.46 9.87 -2.32
C MET A 73 -25.27 10.63 -1.25
N LEU A 74 -24.90 10.55 0.02
CA LEU A 74 -25.57 11.25 1.13
C LEU A 74 -24.86 12.57 1.50
N TYR A 75 -23.59 12.72 1.14
CA TYR A 75 -22.74 13.85 1.53
C TYR A 75 -22.30 14.69 0.32
N GLY A 76 -23.06 15.75 0.02
CA GLY A 76 -22.71 16.76 -0.99
C GLY A 76 -23.90 17.58 -1.45
N ASP A 77 -23.65 18.78 -1.99
CA ASP A 77 -24.67 19.58 -2.69
C ASP A 77 -24.91 19.07 -4.13
N GLU A 78 -23.99 18.30 -4.70
CA GLU A 78 -24.07 17.68 -6.02
C GLU A 78 -23.49 16.26 -6.00
N ASP A 79 -24.11 15.35 -6.75
CA ASP A 79 -23.71 13.95 -6.82
C ASP A 79 -22.35 13.82 -7.56
N PRO A 80 -21.37 13.10 -6.98
CA PRO A 80 -20.10 12.84 -7.64
C PRO A 80 -20.28 11.98 -8.90
N LEU A 81 -19.34 12.10 -9.84
CA LEU A 81 -19.24 11.15 -10.94
C LEU A 81 -18.55 9.86 -10.48
N ASP A 82 -18.99 8.72 -11.00
CA ASP A 82 -18.41 7.41 -10.68
C ASP A 82 -17.04 7.23 -11.33
N GLU A 83 -16.01 7.12 -10.51
CA GLU A 83 -14.63 6.94 -10.98
C GLU A 83 -14.37 5.62 -11.71
N THR A 84 -15.25 4.62 -11.54
CA THR A 84 -15.14 3.32 -12.21
C THR A 84 -15.67 3.37 -13.65
N GLU A 85 -16.46 4.37 -13.99
CA GLU A 85 -17.12 4.52 -15.31
C GLU A 85 -16.53 5.67 -16.13
N VAL A 86 -15.94 6.67 -15.47
CA VAL A 86 -15.44 7.87 -16.14
C VAL A 86 -13.97 7.72 -16.53
N GLU A 87 -13.69 7.89 -17.84
CA GLU A 87 -12.32 7.86 -18.36
C GLU A 87 -11.58 9.20 -18.17
N ILE A 88 -10.28 9.12 -17.92
CA ILE A 88 -9.39 10.28 -17.82
C ILE A 88 -9.34 11.07 -19.15
N SER A 89 -9.50 10.39 -20.29
CA SER A 89 -9.51 11.02 -21.62
C SER A 89 -10.65 12.01 -21.81
N GLN A 90 -11.73 11.92 -21.04
CA GLN A 90 -12.87 12.83 -21.13
C GLN A 90 -12.53 14.22 -20.58
N PHE A 91 -11.52 14.30 -19.71
CA PHE A 91 -11.13 15.52 -19.02
C PHE A 91 -9.70 15.96 -19.33
N LEU A 92 -8.71 15.11 -19.05
CA LEU A 92 -7.31 15.43 -19.28
C LEU A 92 -7.03 15.55 -20.77
N ASN A 93 -6.29 16.61 -21.14
CA ASN A 93 -6.00 17.03 -22.51
C ASN A 93 -7.20 17.57 -23.32
N LYS A 94 -8.45 17.29 -22.93
CA LYS A 94 -9.66 17.79 -23.61
C LYS A 94 -10.26 19.02 -22.94
N LYS A 95 -10.57 18.93 -21.64
CA LYS A 95 -11.19 19.99 -20.84
C LYS A 95 -10.18 20.74 -19.97
N VAL A 96 -9.23 20.01 -19.40
CA VAL A 96 -8.22 20.55 -18.49
C VAL A 96 -6.84 19.98 -18.79
N LYS A 97 -5.79 20.72 -18.43
CA LYS A 97 -4.41 20.22 -18.45
C LYS A 97 -3.99 19.62 -17.12
N GLN A 98 -4.64 20.01 -16.03
CA GLN A 98 -4.32 19.55 -14.69
C GLN A 98 -5.61 19.34 -13.90
N LEU A 99 -5.60 18.36 -13.01
CA LEU A 99 -6.62 18.13 -11.99
C LEU A 99 -5.98 17.87 -10.63
N GLN A 100 -6.79 17.85 -9.58
CA GLN A 100 -6.35 17.52 -8.23
C GLN A 100 -6.79 16.11 -7.86
N TYR A 101 -5.90 15.34 -7.24
CA TYR A 101 -6.19 14.06 -6.60
C TYR A 101 -5.94 14.21 -5.10
N CYS A 102 -6.95 13.97 -4.27
CA CYS A 102 -6.82 13.99 -2.82
C CYS A 102 -6.94 12.56 -2.29
N TYR A 103 -5.99 12.14 -1.47
CA TYR A 103 -5.98 10.86 -0.78
C TYR A 103 -5.87 11.10 0.72
N ASP A 104 -6.60 10.30 1.50
CA ASP A 104 -6.81 10.49 2.94
C ASP A 104 -7.35 11.89 3.27
N PHE A 105 -8.65 12.00 3.49
CA PHE A 105 -9.28 13.28 3.84
C PHE A 105 -8.91 13.79 5.24
N GLY A 106 -8.32 12.94 6.09
CA GLY A 106 -7.76 13.34 7.38
C GLY A 106 -6.44 14.08 7.21
N ASP A 107 -5.45 13.43 6.60
CA ASP A 107 -4.11 14.00 6.35
C ASP A 107 -4.06 14.96 5.15
N ASN A 108 -5.07 14.90 4.29
CA ASN A 108 -5.28 15.73 3.10
C ASN A 108 -4.07 15.69 2.14
N TRP A 109 -3.71 14.48 1.68
CA TRP A 109 -2.66 14.30 0.69
C TRP A 109 -3.12 14.77 -0.70
N ALA A 110 -2.98 16.07 -0.95
CA ALA A 110 -3.36 16.69 -2.20
C ALA A 110 -2.23 16.60 -3.25
N HIS A 111 -2.58 16.11 -4.44
CA HIS A 111 -1.68 15.98 -5.58
C HIS A 111 -2.18 16.77 -6.77
N ALA A 112 -1.27 17.45 -7.45
CA ALA A 112 -1.49 17.93 -8.80
C ALA A 112 -1.18 16.81 -9.80
N VAL A 113 -2.17 16.42 -10.60
CA VAL A 113 -2.01 15.49 -11.73
C VAL A 113 -2.02 16.30 -13.03
N LEU A 114 -0.83 16.50 -13.61
CA LEU A 114 -0.61 17.29 -14.80
C LEU A 114 -0.47 16.38 -16.03
N PHE A 115 -1.31 16.59 -17.05
CA PHE A 115 -1.09 16.05 -18.37
C PHE A 115 0.08 16.77 -19.05
N GLU A 116 1.12 16.03 -19.42
CA GLU A 116 2.28 16.60 -20.11
C GLU A 116 2.20 16.39 -21.63
N LYS A 117 1.91 15.16 -22.08
CA LYS A 117 1.81 14.83 -23.51
C LYS A 117 1.13 13.50 -23.77
N GLU A 118 0.72 13.34 -25.03
CA GLU A 118 0.23 12.10 -25.61
C GLU A 118 1.36 11.35 -26.33
N LEU A 119 1.37 10.04 -26.20
CA LEU A 119 2.34 9.13 -26.81
C LEU A 119 1.59 7.96 -27.46
N GLU A 120 2.21 7.34 -28.46
CA GLU A 120 1.74 6.06 -28.98
C GLU A 120 2.33 4.92 -28.14
N ALA A 121 1.51 3.92 -27.81
CA ALA A 121 1.96 2.71 -27.14
C ALA A 121 3.06 2.01 -27.96
N GLN A 122 4.13 1.61 -27.28
CA GLN A 122 5.24 0.93 -27.92
C GLN A 122 5.02 -0.58 -27.92
N ALA A 123 5.32 -1.24 -29.05
CA ALA A 123 5.17 -2.69 -29.16
C ALA A 123 6.03 -3.42 -28.12
N GLY A 124 5.43 -4.36 -27.39
CA GLY A 124 6.09 -5.15 -26.35
C GLY A 124 6.28 -4.43 -25.01
N GLN A 125 5.72 -3.23 -24.82
CA GLN A 125 5.66 -2.58 -23.52
C GLN A 125 4.29 -2.77 -22.87
N GLU A 126 4.33 -2.99 -21.56
CA GLU A 126 3.15 -3.01 -20.70
C GLU A 126 2.99 -1.66 -20.00
N TYR A 127 1.74 -1.28 -19.74
CA TYR A 127 1.37 -0.06 -19.04
C TYR A 127 0.43 -0.44 -17.88
N PRO A 128 0.49 0.26 -16.75
CA PRO A 128 1.16 1.54 -16.54
C PRO A 128 2.67 1.42 -16.26
N GLN A 129 3.41 2.52 -16.42
CA GLN A 129 4.85 2.57 -16.15
C GLN A 129 5.22 3.82 -15.37
N CYS A 130 6.15 3.71 -14.43
CA CYS A 130 6.81 4.87 -13.83
C CYS A 130 8.14 5.08 -14.54
N ILE A 131 8.32 6.24 -15.18
CA ILE A 131 9.52 6.49 -16.00
C ILE A 131 10.56 7.35 -15.29
N THR A 132 10.15 8.15 -14.30
CA THR A 132 11.04 8.98 -13.48
C THR A 132 10.26 9.59 -12.31
N GLY A 133 10.97 10.11 -11.31
CA GLY A 133 10.40 10.82 -10.18
C GLY A 133 11.51 11.35 -9.29
N ALA A 134 11.15 11.95 -8.16
CA ALA A 134 12.11 12.37 -7.14
C ALA A 134 11.50 12.28 -5.74
N ASN A 135 12.37 12.01 -4.76
CA ASN A 135 12.11 11.92 -3.33
C ASN A 135 11.16 10.78 -2.94
N ALA A 136 11.38 10.23 -1.73
CA ALA A 136 10.49 9.23 -1.15
C ALA A 136 9.15 9.89 -0.83
N CYS A 137 8.06 9.12 -0.93
CA CYS A 137 6.76 9.62 -0.47
C CYS A 137 6.70 9.58 1.07
N PRO A 138 5.86 10.45 1.67
CA PRO A 138 5.61 10.39 3.10
C PRO A 138 5.01 9.03 3.47
N PRO A 139 5.34 8.47 4.64
CA PRO A 139 4.59 7.35 5.19
C PRO A 139 3.12 7.70 5.41
N GLU A 140 2.24 6.71 5.31
CA GLU A 140 0.83 6.82 5.72
C GLU A 140 0.72 7.31 7.16
N ASP A 141 -0.38 8.01 7.47
CA ASP A 141 -0.74 8.49 8.82
C ASP A 141 0.32 9.35 9.53
N CYS A 142 1.19 10.05 8.78
CA CYS A 142 2.19 10.93 9.40
C CYS A 142 1.68 12.35 9.68
N GLY A 143 0.40 12.65 9.44
CA GLY A 143 -0.22 13.94 9.72
C GLY A 143 -0.09 14.95 8.58
N GLY A 144 -0.22 14.47 7.34
CA GLY A 144 -0.10 15.29 6.13
C GLY A 144 1.31 15.83 5.90
N VAL A 145 1.46 16.74 4.94
CA VAL A 145 2.78 17.29 4.56
C VAL A 145 3.48 17.99 5.73
N GLY A 146 2.72 18.73 6.55
CA GLY A 146 3.28 19.38 7.74
C GLY A 146 3.75 18.37 8.79
N GLY A 147 3.02 17.27 8.97
CA GLY A 147 3.44 16.16 9.82
C GLY A 147 4.69 15.46 9.31
N TYR A 148 4.77 15.22 8.01
CA TYR A 148 5.96 14.67 7.37
C TYR A 148 7.20 15.55 7.55
N VAL A 149 7.08 16.88 7.39
CA VAL A 149 8.20 17.81 7.61
C VAL A 149 8.67 17.74 9.07
N ARG A 150 7.74 17.78 10.04
CA ARG A 150 8.07 17.62 11.47
C ARG A 150 8.76 16.29 11.73
N LEU A 151 8.28 15.20 11.13
CA LEU A 151 8.90 13.88 11.23
C LEU A 151 10.35 13.90 10.74
N LEU A 152 10.62 14.52 9.57
CA LEU A 152 11.98 14.64 9.05
C LEU A 152 12.90 15.47 9.96
N GLU A 153 12.37 16.52 10.58
CA GLU A 153 13.10 17.36 11.54
C GLU A 153 13.40 16.60 12.84
N THR A 154 12.39 15.95 13.41
CA THR A 154 12.50 15.14 14.63
C THR A 154 13.50 13.99 14.45
N VAL A 155 13.48 13.31 13.31
CA VAL A 155 14.45 12.23 13.01
C VAL A 155 15.88 12.75 12.97
N LYS A 156 16.11 13.97 12.47
CA LYS A 156 17.46 14.55 12.34
C LYS A 156 18.01 15.15 13.64
N ASP A 157 17.17 15.45 14.61
CA ASP A 157 17.57 16.11 15.85
C ASP A 157 17.72 15.12 17.03
N PRO A 158 18.96 14.71 17.39
CA PRO A 158 19.20 13.81 18.51
C PRO A 158 18.87 14.42 19.88
N ALA A 159 18.68 15.74 19.97
CA ALA A 159 18.25 16.40 21.20
C ALA A 159 16.73 16.47 21.34
N ASN A 160 15.98 16.16 20.27
CA ASN A 160 14.53 16.16 20.30
C ASN A 160 14.03 14.96 21.13
N PRO A 161 13.24 15.19 22.20
CA PRO A 161 12.75 14.10 23.06
C PRO A 161 11.85 13.11 22.31
N GLU A 162 11.20 13.51 21.21
CA GLU A 162 10.32 12.68 20.39
C GLU A 162 11.08 11.84 19.35
N GLN A 163 12.40 12.00 19.21
CA GLN A 163 13.18 11.28 18.19
C GLN A 163 13.06 9.77 18.35
N VAL A 164 13.18 9.26 19.57
CA VAL A 164 13.13 7.81 19.83
C VAL A 164 11.77 7.23 19.43
N ASP A 165 10.69 7.91 19.81
CA ASP A 165 9.33 7.50 19.47
C ASP A 165 9.05 7.61 17.97
N THR A 166 9.60 8.64 17.31
CA THR A 166 9.47 8.85 15.86
C THR A 166 10.24 7.79 15.07
N LEU A 167 11.47 7.44 15.48
CA LEU A 167 12.24 6.36 14.86
C LEU A 167 11.53 5.01 15.05
N GLU A 168 10.97 4.78 16.24
CA GLU A 168 10.17 3.59 16.51
C GLU A 168 8.91 3.54 15.65
N TRP A 169 8.19 4.66 15.53
CA TRP A 169 7.05 4.79 14.63
C TRP A 169 7.49 4.56 13.18
N LEU A 170 8.65 5.03 12.73
CA LEU A 170 9.14 4.72 11.39
C LEU A 170 9.62 3.27 11.21
N GLY A 171 9.73 2.48 12.29
CA GLY A 171 10.28 1.13 12.24
C GLY A 171 11.79 1.10 11.93
N ILE A 172 12.51 2.19 12.20
CA ILE A 172 13.96 2.32 11.99
C ILE A 172 14.70 2.49 13.32
N THR A 173 15.99 2.17 13.34
CA THR A 173 16.82 2.28 14.55
C THR A 173 17.69 3.52 14.52
N HIS A 174 18.14 3.89 13.33
CA HIS A 174 19.02 5.03 13.12
C HIS A 174 18.45 6.00 12.07
N PRO A 175 18.61 7.32 12.27
CA PRO A 175 18.12 8.35 11.34
C PRO A 175 18.56 8.16 9.88
N GLU A 176 19.76 7.62 9.64
CA GLU A 176 20.29 7.36 8.30
C GLU A 176 19.54 6.28 7.51
N GLU A 177 18.72 5.46 8.17
CA GLU A 177 17.83 4.50 7.49
C GLU A 177 16.67 5.21 6.78
N LEU A 178 16.35 6.46 7.15
CA LEU A 178 15.32 7.25 6.49
C LEU A 178 15.88 7.93 5.23
N GLU A 179 15.78 7.23 4.10
CA GLU A 179 16.21 7.74 2.80
C GLU A 179 15.15 8.65 2.16
N SER A 180 14.87 9.81 2.76
CA SER A 180 13.78 10.71 2.29
C SER A 180 13.95 11.24 0.85
N THR A 181 15.16 11.21 0.31
CA THR A 181 15.46 11.62 -1.07
C THR A 181 15.50 10.45 -2.06
N TYR A 182 15.45 9.20 -1.59
CA TYR A 182 15.56 8.03 -2.45
C TYR A 182 14.28 7.84 -3.25
N PHE A 183 14.45 7.69 -4.56
CA PHE A 183 13.41 7.21 -5.46
C PHE A 183 14.05 6.52 -6.66
N ASN A 184 13.55 5.34 -7.00
CA ASN A 184 13.93 4.61 -8.20
C ASN A 184 12.67 4.13 -8.93
N PRO A 185 12.43 4.53 -10.18
CA PRO A 185 11.24 4.11 -10.93
C PRO A 185 11.11 2.59 -11.07
N LYS A 186 12.22 1.85 -11.03
CA LYS A 186 12.23 0.38 -11.12
C LYS A 186 11.69 -0.32 -9.88
N ASP A 187 11.57 0.41 -8.77
CA ASP A 187 11.02 -0.12 -7.52
C ASP A 187 9.47 0.00 -7.50
N VAL A 188 8.89 0.72 -8.48
CA VAL A 188 7.44 0.83 -8.64
C VAL A 188 6.90 -0.43 -9.29
N ASP A 189 5.94 -1.04 -8.61
CA ASP A 189 5.28 -2.28 -8.99
C ASP A 189 3.78 -1.99 -8.97
N PHE A 190 3.18 -1.95 -10.15
CA PHE A 190 1.80 -1.53 -10.34
C PHE A 190 0.84 -2.68 -10.13
N GLU A 191 -0.15 -2.44 -9.30
CA GLU A 191 -1.22 -3.40 -9.02
C GLU A 191 -2.20 -3.52 -10.20
N ASP A 192 -2.86 -4.68 -10.32
CA ASP A 192 -3.94 -4.87 -11.28
C ASP A 192 -5.19 -4.14 -10.78
N PRO A 193 -5.63 -3.05 -11.46
CA PRO A 193 -6.80 -2.31 -11.02
C PRO A 193 -8.08 -3.14 -11.08
N SER A 194 -8.13 -4.23 -11.88
CA SER A 194 -9.29 -5.12 -11.94
C SER A 194 -9.44 -5.92 -10.65
N GLU A 195 -8.34 -6.36 -10.05
CA GLU A 195 -8.36 -7.07 -8.76
C GLU A 195 -8.67 -6.08 -7.63
N ARG A 196 -8.04 -4.90 -7.62
CA ARG A 196 -8.32 -3.85 -6.63
C ARG A 196 -9.78 -3.40 -6.66
N LEU A 197 -10.38 -3.32 -7.85
CA LEU A 197 -11.80 -2.98 -7.98
C LEU A 197 -12.70 -4.03 -7.32
N LYS A 198 -12.37 -5.32 -7.39
CA LYS A 198 -13.15 -6.36 -6.70
C LYS A 198 -13.10 -6.19 -5.19
N GLU A 199 -11.94 -5.82 -4.64
CA GLU A 199 -11.76 -5.55 -3.20
C GLU A 199 -12.61 -4.37 -2.76
N TYR A 200 -12.55 -3.25 -3.51
CA TYR A 200 -13.38 -2.07 -3.26
C TYR A 200 -14.86 -2.40 -3.27
N LYS A 201 -15.32 -3.15 -4.27
CA LYS A 201 -16.72 -3.57 -4.36
C LYS A 201 -17.13 -4.45 -3.19
N ALA A 202 -16.28 -5.39 -2.79
CA ALA A 202 -16.53 -6.24 -1.64
C ALA A 202 -16.60 -5.47 -0.31
N GLN A 203 -15.93 -4.33 -0.20
CA GLN A 203 -15.88 -3.52 1.02
C GLN A 203 -16.93 -2.41 1.07
N PHE A 204 -17.28 -1.82 -0.08
CA PHE A 204 -18.01 -0.55 -0.14
C PHE A 204 -19.27 -0.59 -1.01
N GLU A 205 -19.54 -1.64 -1.82
CA GLU A 205 -20.80 -1.69 -2.57
C GLU A 205 -22.00 -1.84 -1.61
N PRO A 206 -23.14 -1.17 -1.89
CA PRO A 206 -24.35 -1.26 -1.08
C PRO A 206 -24.85 -2.71 -0.99
N GLY A 207 -24.89 -3.25 0.23
CA GLY A 207 -25.31 -4.64 0.50
C GLY A 207 -24.16 -5.64 0.63
N SER A 208 -22.91 -5.19 0.50
CA SER A 208 -21.74 -5.98 0.91
C SER A 208 -21.79 -6.24 2.43
N THR A 209 -21.66 -7.50 2.82
CA THR A 209 -21.63 -7.90 4.23
C THR A 209 -20.19 -7.86 4.76
N SER A 210 -19.53 -6.71 4.68
CA SER A 210 -18.31 -6.47 5.45
C SER A 210 -18.65 -5.63 6.68
N GLN A 211 -19.20 -6.28 7.71
CA GLN A 211 -18.94 -5.79 9.06
C GLN A 211 -17.42 -5.87 9.28
N PRO A 212 -16.78 -4.89 9.96
CA PRO A 212 -15.43 -5.11 10.47
C PRO A 212 -15.50 -6.38 11.32
N ALA A 213 -14.69 -7.38 10.99
CA ALA A 213 -14.80 -8.73 11.54
C ALA A 213 -14.62 -8.72 13.06
N GLY A 214 -15.72 -8.53 13.77
CA GLY A 214 -15.92 -9.04 15.12
C GLY A 214 -15.94 -10.56 15.02
N SER A 215 -14.98 -11.18 15.67
CA SER A 215 -14.83 -12.61 15.95
C SER A 215 -16.12 -13.42 15.78
N SER A 216 -16.16 -14.32 14.80
CA SER A 216 -17.06 -15.48 14.79
C SER A 216 -16.43 -16.61 14.00
N GLN A 217 -15.98 -17.64 14.72
CA GLN A 217 -15.52 -18.91 14.18
C GLN A 217 -16.66 -19.58 13.42
N ASN A 218 -16.44 -19.94 12.15
CA ASN A 218 -17.23 -20.98 11.49
C ASN A 218 -16.29 -21.96 10.79
N GLN A 219 -16.38 -23.22 11.21
CA GLN A 219 -15.67 -24.35 10.64
C GLN A 219 -16.20 -24.61 9.22
N LEU A 220 -15.31 -24.57 8.23
CA LEU A 220 -15.57 -25.04 6.87
C LEU A 220 -14.74 -26.29 6.60
N THR A 221 -15.43 -27.32 6.12
CA THR A 221 -14.96 -28.68 5.91
C THR A 221 -13.99 -28.80 4.73
N GLN A 222 -12.94 -29.60 4.91
CA GLN A 222 -11.89 -29.92 3.93
C GLN A 222 -12.43 -30.59 2.66
N LYS A 223 -12.16 -29.96 1.51
CA LYS A 223 -11.57 -30.53 0.27
C LYS A 223 -12.09 -29.74 -0.93
N ASP A 224 -11.51 -28.57 -1.17
CA ASP A 224 -11.60 -27.92 -2.48
C ASP A 224 -10.22 -27.35 -2.85
N GLN A 225 -9.99 -27.30 -4.15
CA GLN A 225 -8.69 -27.29 -4.83
C GLN A 225 -7.80 -26.12 -4.42
N VAL A 226 -6.51 -26.40 -4.18
CA VAL A 226 -5.46 -25.38 -4.05
C VAL A 226 -5.35 -24.66 -5.39
N VAL A 227 -5.86 -23.43 -5.47
CA VAL A 227 -5.69 -22.55 -6.62
C VAL A 227 -4.34 -21.84 -6.44
N ASP A 228 -3.45 -21.96 -7.43
CA ASP A 228 -2.21 -21.21 -7.49
C ASP A 228 -2.54 -19.78 -7.93
N THR A 229 -2.45 -18.83 -7.01
CA THR A 229 -2.96 -17.46 -7.16
C THR A 229 -1.86 -16.42 -7.45
N GLY A 230 -0.59 -16.81 -7.53
CA GLY A 230 0.52 -15.86 -7.68
C GLY A 230 0.74 -14.95 -6.47
N MET A 231 0.16 -15.30 -5.31
CA MET A 231 0.14 -14.45 -4.13
C MET A 231 1.52 -14.31 -3.50
N ILE A 232 1.80 -13.10 -3.03
CA ILE A 232 3.03 -12.77 -2.32
C ILE A 232 2.69 -12.51 -0.86
N TRP A 233 3.34 -13.24 0.03
CA TRP A 233 3.25 -12.99 1.47
C TRP A 233 4.51 -12.28 1.95
N GLU A 234 4.34 -11.40 2.93
CA GLU A 234 5.46 -10.76 3.60
C GLU A 234 5.56 -11.22 5.04
N ILE A 235 6.74 -11.70 5.43
CA ILE A 235 7.03 -12.05 6.82
C ILE A 235 7.87 -10.94 7.42
N GLY A 236 7.24 -10.24 8.35
CA GLY A 236 7.83 -9.17 9.12
C GLY A 236 8.25 -9.63 10.50
N LEU A 237 9.46 -9.23 10.92
CA LEU A 237 9.92 -9.34 12.31
C LEU A 237 10.16 -7.95 12.90
N SER A 238 9.74 -7.74 14.15
CA SER A 238 10.13 -6.57 14.92
C SER A 238 11.67 -6.45 15.04
N LYS A 239 12.25 -5.27 14.76
CA LYS A 239 13.72 -5.08 14.89
C LYS A 239 14.27 -5.16 16.33
N LYS A 240 13.43 -4.83 17.32
CA LYS A 240 13.76 -4.87 18.75
C LYS A 240 12.75 -5.77 19.48
N PRO A 241 13.18 -6.44 20.56
CA PRO A 241 12.27 -7.16 21.42
C PRO A 241 11.28 -6.17 22.05
N LEU A 242 10.06 -6.63 22.30
CA LEU A 242 9.00 -5.82 22.90
C LEU A 242 9.33 -5.46 24.34
N ALA A 243 8.67 -4.41 24.86
CA ALA A 243 8.98 -3.87 26.18
C ALA A 243 8.46 -4.72 27.36
N GLN A 244 7.55 -5.68 27.12
CA GLN A 244 7.02 -6.55 28.16
C GLN A 244 7.69 -7.94 28.06
N PRO A 245 8.32 -8.44 29.14
CA PRO A 245 8.88 -9.78 29.15
C PRO A 245 7.76 -10.82 29.22
N LEU A 246 7.96 -11.96 28.55
CA LEU A 246 7.14 -13.15 28.74
C LEU A 246 7.25 -13.63 30.20
N PRO A 247 6.32 -14.47 30.68
CA PRO A 247 6.45 -15.13 31.98
C PRO A 247 7.77 -15.90 32.18
N SER A 248 8.44 -16.27 31.08
CA SER A 248 9.78 -16.87 31.06
C SER A 248 10.92 -15.90 31.41
N GLY A 249 10.67 -14.58 31.45
CA GLY A 249 11.68 -13.54 31.66
C GLY A 249 12.39 -13.09 30.38
N GLU A 250 12.11 -13.73 29.24
CA GLU A 250 12.62 -13.32 27.93
C GLU A 250 11.73 -12.27 27.29
N TYR A 251 12.33 -11.36 26.53
CA TYR A 251 11.58 -10.38 25.77
C TYR A 251 11.28 -10.89 24.36
N PRO A 252 10.00 -11.04 23.98
CA PRO A 252 9.64 -11.60 22.70
C PRO A 252 9.80 -10.59 21.58
N TYR A 253 10.08 -11.09 20.39
CA TYR A 253 9.95 -10.40 19.12
C TYR A 253 8.57 -10.70 18.56
N PHE A 254 7.95 -9.72 17.92
CA PHE A 254 6.71 -9.95 17.19
C PHE A 254 7.02 -10.36 15.76
N VAL A 255 6.45 -11.47 15.33
CA VAL A 255 6.41 -11.86 13.91
C VAL A 255 5.00 -11.67 13.40
N THR A 256 4.90 -11.13 12.19
CA THR A 256 3.66 -11.07 11.43
C THR A 256 3.87 -11.69 10.05
N ILE A 257 2.83 -12.33 9.55
CA ILE A 257 2.72 -12.87 8.21
C ILE A 257 1.51 -12.19 7.60
N VAL A 258 1.72 -11.43 6.55
CA VAL A 258 0.67 -10.61 5.95
C VAL A 258 0.62 -10.87 4.46
N HIS A 259 -0.56 -10.71 3.88
CA HIS A 259 -0.66 -10.64 2.43
C HIS A 259 -0.01 -9.32 1.96
N ARG A 260 0.77 -9.36 0.88
CA ARG A 260 1.52 -8.18 0.40
C ARG A 260 0.59 -7.04 -0.01
N ASP A 261 -0.52 -7.41 -0.66
CA ASP A 261 -1.40 -6.47 -1.37
C ASP A 261 -2.71 -6.20 -0.62
N SER A 262 -2.90 -6.84 0.54
CA SER A 262 -4.06 -6.64 1.39
C SER A 262 -3.60 -6.87 2.83
N PHE A 263 -3.79 -5.88 3.71
CA PHE A 263 -3.22 -5.82 5.07
C PHE A 263 -3.72 -6.92 6.02
N PHE A 264 -4.30 -8.00 5.49
CA PHE A 264 -4.72 -9.17 6.22
C PHE A 264 -3.53 -9.84 6.90
N ILE A 265 -3.62 -9.88 8.23
CA ILE A 265 -2.76 -10.69 9.07
C ILE A 265 -3.18 -12.15 8.90
N LEU A 266 -2.35 -12.90 8.20
CA LEU A 266 -2.52 -14.33 7.99
C LEU A 266 -2.11 -15.13 9.23
N GLY A 267 -1.14 -14.59 9.97
CA GLY A 267 -0.68 -15.14 11.23
C GLY A 267 0.28 -14.18 11.91
N GLY A 268 0.37 -14.27 13.24
CA GLY A 268 1.30 -13.45 13.99
C GLY A 268 1.38 -13.90 15.43
N GLY A 269 2.50 -13.62 16.06
CA GLY A 269 2.74 -14.07 17.42
C GLY A 269 4.07 -13.59 17.98
N PHE A 270 4.20 -13.80 19.29
CA PHE A 270 5.40 -13.52 20.04
C PHE A 270 6.34 -14.72 19.96
N ILE A 271 7.57 -14.46 19.53
CA ILE A 271 8.62 -15.47 19.46
C ILE A 271 9.85 -14.99 20.22
N GLU A 272 10.61 -15.92 20.80
CA GLU A 272 11.92 -15.60 21.33
C GLU A 272 12.93 -15.38 20.18
N LYS A 273 14.02 -14.65 20.46
CA LYS A 273 15.04 -14.39 19.43
C LYS A 273 15.64 -15.71 18.95
N GLY A 274 15.66 -15.93 17.63
CA GLY A 274 16.15 -17.18 17.05
C GLY A 274 15.28 -18.40 17.32
N ASN A 275 14.03 -18.23 17.77
CA ASN A 275 13.08 -19.33 17.89
C ASN A 275 12.39 -19.65 16.56
N LEU A 276 13.09 -20.47 15.79
CA LEU A 276 12.74 -20.88 14.44
C LEU A 276 11.53 -21.80 14.37
N ALA A 277 11.40 -22.69 15.35
CA ALA A 277 10.22 -23.55 15.47
C ALA A 277 8.96 -22.71 15.71
N GLY A 278 9.07 -21.59 16.41
CA GLY A 278 8.00 -20.62 16.58
C GLY A 278 7.58 -19.96 15.26
N VAL A 279 8.54 -19.46 14.46
CA VAL A 279 8.25 -18.88 13.14
C VAL A 279 7.60 -19.90 12.20
N GLN A 280 8.16 -21.10 12.14
CA GLN A 280 7.62 -22.19 11.33
C GLN A 280 6.21 -22.56 11.79
N GLY A 281 5.97 -22.66 13.10
CA GLY A 281 4.64 -22.94 13.65
C GLY A 281 3.60 -21.89 13.28
N LEU A 282 3.96 -20.59 13.32
CA LEU A 282 3.09 -19.50 12.88
C LEU A 282 2.77 -19.58 11.40
N LEU A 283 3.75 -19.95 10.57
CA LEU A 283 3.57 -20.12 9.13
C LEU A 283 2.72 -21.35 8.80
N GLU A 284 2.97 -22.48 9.46
CA GLU A 284 2.13 -23.68 9.36
C GLU A 284 0.71 -23.41 9.83
N GLU A 285 0.53 -22.67 10.92
CA GLU A 285 -0.79 -22.25 11.39
C GLU A 285 -1.48 -21.35 10.36
N ALA A 286 -0.79 -20.36 9.80
CA ALA A 286 -1.32 -19.49 8.75
C ALA A 286 -1.72 -20.29 7.49
N LEU A 287 -0.90 -21.26 7.08
CA LEU A 287 -1.18 -22.17 5.96
C LEU A 287 -2.32 -23.16 6.28
N ASN A 288 -2.51 -23.54 7.54
CA ASN A 288 -3.57 -24.46 7.98
C ASN A 288 -4.90 -23.76 8.27
N LYS A 289 -4.89 -22.45 8.57
CA LYS A 289 -6.09 -21.63 8.84
C LYS A 289 -6.98 -21.41 7.61
N GLY A 290 -6.52 -21.75 6.41
CA GLY A 290 -7.36 -21.69 5.21
C GLY A 290 -6.92 -22.68 4.12
N PRO A 291 -7.79 -23.60 3.66
CA PRO A 291 -7.46 -24.50 2.55
C PRO A 291 -7.43 -23.84 1.15
N MET A 292 -7.67 -22.53 1.03
CA MET A 292 -7.82 -21.84 -0.27
C MET A 292 -6.69 -20.87 -0.66
N ILE A 293 -5.70 -20.62 0.19
CA ILE A 293 -4.72 -19.54 -0.03
C ILE A 293 -3.31 -20.05 0.31
N ARG A 294 -2.43 -20.12 -0.70
CA ARG A 294 -1.00 -20.41 -0.54
C ARG A 294 -0.17 -19.34 -1.25
N PRO A 295 0.96 -18.89 -0.68
CA PRO A 295 1.83 -17.97 -1.39
C PRO A 295 2.55 -18.70 -2.52
N GLU A 296 2.70 -18.06 -3.68
CA GLU A 296 3.74 -18.44 -4.65
C GLU A 296 5.11 -18.02 -4.11
N LYS A 297 5.13 -16.90 -3.37
CA LYS A 297 6.35 -16.21 -2.97
C LYS A 297 6.22 -15.62 -1.58
N ILE A 298 7.26 -15.78 -0.77
CA ILE A 298 7.41 -15.15 0.53
C ILE A 298 8.59 -14.18 0.47
N ILE A 299 8.34 -12.93 0.85
CA ILE A 299 9.37 -11.90 1.00
C ILE A 299 9.63 -11.70 2.49
N THR A 300 10.89 -11.70 2.89
CA THR A 300 11.30 -11.28 4.23
C THR A 300 12.53 -10.38 4.14
N SER A 301 12.63 -9.39 5.02
CA SER A 301 13.85 -8.59 5.16
C SER A 301 14.87 -9.25 6.09
N SER A 302 14.46 -10.25 6.87
CA SER A 302 15.29 -10.94 7.85
C SER A 302 16.11 -12.04 7.20
N GLN A 303 17.44 -11.89 7.23
CA GLN A 303 18.37 -12.93 6.77
C GLN A 303 18.20 -14.22 7.59
N GLU A 304 17.93 -14.09 8.88
CA GLU A 304 17.71 -15.24 9.77
C GLU A 304 16.46 -16.03 9.35
N ILE A 305 15.35 -15.33 9.07
CA ILE A 305 14.14 -15.99 8.56
C ILE A 305 14.40 -16.64 7.20
N LEU A 306 15.13 -15.96 6.30
CA LEU A 306 15.48 -16.50 4.99
C LEU A 306 16.29 -17.80 5.10
N ASP A 307 17.40 -17.76 5.84
CA ASP A 307 18.34 -18.87 5.96
C ASP A 307 17.67 -20.13 6.52
N ILE A 308 16.73 -19.93 7.44
CA ILE A 308 16.10 -21.04 8.15
C ILE A 308 14.85 -21.55 7.42
N LEU A 309 14.02 -20.67 6.85
CA LEU A 309 12.81 -21.12 6.14
C LEU A 309 13.10 -21.68 4.75
N THR A 310 14.30 -21.51 4.19
CA THR A 310 14.66 -22.03 2.86
C THR A 310 14.31 -23.51 2.69
N LYS A 311 14.62 -24.36 3.67
CA LYS A 311 14.32 -25.81 3.61
C LYS A 311 12.82 -26.14 3.73
N PHE A 312 12.09 -25.35 4.50
CA PHE A 312 10.65 -25.51 4.66
C PHE A 312 9.90 -25.04 3.40
N ALA A 313 10.32 -23.90 2.85
CA ALA A 313 9.78 -23.30 1.63
C ALA A 313 9.91 -24.22 0.41
N GLU A 314 11.10 -24.81 0.23
CA GLU A 314 11.35 -25.80 -0.83
C GLU A 314 10.42 -27.03 -0.72
N LYS A 315 10.14 -27.49 0.50
CA LYS A 315 9.27 -28.64 0.75
C LYS A 315 7.80 -28.34 0.46
N GLU A 316 7.35 -27.12 0.78
CA GLU A 316 5.94 -26.71 0.67
C GLU A 316 5.59 -26.03 -0.66
N GLY A 317 6.59 -25.79 -1.52
CA GLY A 317 6.39 -25.43 -2.92
C GLY A 317 6.35 -23.93 -3.23
N PHE A 318 6.76 -23.08 -2.28
CA PHE A 318 6.79 -21.63 -2.47
C PHE A 318 8.24 -21.10 -2.52
N LYS A 319 8.45 -19.99 -3.23
CA LYS A 319 9.74 -19.30 -3.29
C LYS A 319 9.91 -18.44 -2.05
N ILE A 320 11.12 -18.36 -1.51
CA ILE A 320 11.47 -17.39 -0.48
C ILE A 320 12.57 -16.47 -0.98
N GLU A 321 12.41 -15.17 -0.77
CA GLU A 321 13.43 -14.19 -1.13
C GLU A 321 13.68 -13.16 -0.02
N LYS A 322 14.89 -12.63 -0.04
CA LYS A 322 15.21 -11.43 0.72
C LYS A 322 14.75 -10.21 -0.06
N GLY A 323 13.93 -9.38 0.55
CA GLY A 323 13.43 -8.17 -0.11
C GLY A 323 13.00 -7.09 0.86
N LYS A 324 12.79 -5.88 0.33
CA LYS A 324 12.10 -4.82 1.05
C LYS A 324 10.64 -5.23 1.21
N LEU A 325 10.15 -5.14 2.44
CA LEU A 325 8.77 -5.44 2.79
C LEU A 325 7.94 -4.17 2.61
N LYS A 326 6.79 -4.27 1.93
CA LYS A 326 5.84 -3.18 1.70
C LYS A 326 4.83 -3.04 2.84
N ALA A 327 4.16 -4.13 3.22
CA ALA A 327 3.03 -4.11 4.15
C ALA A 327 3.41 -4.59 5.57
N ALA A 328 4.25 -5.62 5.67
CA ALA A 328 4.59 -6.22 6.96
C ALA A 328 5.20 -5.23 7.99
N PRO A 329 6.11 -4.30 7.62
CA PRO A 329 6.72 -3.40 8.60
C PRO A 329 5.70 -2.49 9.30
N GLN A 330 4.70 -2.01 8.55
CA GLN A 330 3.64 -1.16 9.05
C GLN A 330 2.72 -1.95 10.01
N ILE A 331 2.32 -3.16 9.63
CA ILE A 331 1.47 -4.03 10.47
C ILE A 331 2.18 -4.45 11.76
N ILE A 332 3.47 -4.82 11.70
CA ILE A 332 4.27 -5.11 12.92
C ILE A 332 4.21 -3.93 13.89
N LYS A 333 4.29 -2.72 13.35
CA LYS A 333 4.32 -1.48 14.12
C LYS A 333 2.95 -1.15 14.71
N GLU A 334 1.86 -1.30 13.97
CA GLU A 334 0.50 -1.15 14.51
C GLU A 334 0.23 -2.15 15.63
N MET A 335 0.60 -3.42 15.43
CA MET A 335 0.45 -4.46 16.45
C MET A 335 1.29 -4.15 17.69
N LYS A 336 2.51 -3.63 17.52
CA LYS A 336 3.34 -3.17 18.66
C LYS A 336 2.67 -2.07 19.48
N GLN A 337 1.95 -1.15 18.84
CA GLN A 337 1.22 -0.10 19.54
C GLN A 337 0.01 -0.66 20.28
N PHE A 338 -0.71 -1.62 19.68
CA PHE A 338 -1.85 -2.28 20.31
C PHE A 338 -1.48 -3.06 21.58
N PHE A 339 -0.29 -3.67 21.61
CA PHE A 339 0.19 -4.46 22.76
C PHE A 339 1.01 -3.65 23.79
N ARG A 340 1.07 -2.33 23.67
CA ARG A 340 1.69 -1.42 24.66
C ARG A 340 0.68 -0.95 25.69
#